data_AF-A0AAE0TA89-F1
#
_entry.id   AF-A0AAE0TA89-F1
#
_cell.length_a   1.000
_cell.length_b   1.000
_cell.length_c   1.000
_cell.angle_alpha   90.00
_cell.angle_beta   90.00
_cell.angle_gamma   90.00
#
_symmetry.space_group_name_H-M   'P 1'
#
loop_
_entity.id
_entity.type
_entity.pdbx_description
1 polymer ?
#
loop_
_entity_poly.entity_id
_entity_poly.type
_entity_poly.pdbx_seq_one_letter_code
_entity_poly.pdbx_strand_id
1 'polypeptide(L)'
;MAINNYSGLNKAQLSFEYLHTNSTTHEFLFGALAELVDNARDANATKLSIFTLYDETLRGGFMLCFLDDGEGMDPGETADIIMFGRSSKRALDENLIGMYGNGLKSGSMRIGNDLIIFTKKGATMSCLFMSRTFHELEKIDEVVVPIPSFEAGSKLPLPKEPKDLEKHKLEMELILKYSPFRTEEDLFAQFDRIEGDSGTLVIAYNLKLLDSGDPELDILSDPHDILLANPAADFDSDEGLAPERKSFRAYTAILYMDPRMKVYIQGKKVRTKKLASCLYKPKFYKYSSTRFKTRAENDLKKAQEGVKVAEFRAKEAESKVKDLEKKFGNTLSKDQRAELRKAQQNAAEYKREAQLKKELANRKLRSLKEPKTLNLIFGLNIENRNHDGVFVYNCSRLIKMYEKVGPQTDGGV
;
A
#
# COMPACT_ATOMS: atom_id res chain seq x y z
N MET A 1 25.00 -13.24 6.07
CA MET A 1 25.27 -13.04 7.51
C MET A 1 26.30 -11.93 7.62
N ALA A 2 26.11 -11.01 8.57
CA ALA A 2 27.08 -9.95 8.85
C ALA A 2 28.37 -10.56 9.41
N ILE A 3 29.53 -10.09 8.95
CA ILE A 3 30.85 -10.64 9.35
C ILE A 3 31.29 -10.03 10.68
N ASN A 4 30.89 -8.80 10.97
CA ASN A 4 31.22 -8.06 12.18
C ASN A 4 29.96 -7.52 12.86
N ASN A 5 30.09 -7.11 14.12
CA ASN A 5 29.07 -6.32 14.78
C ASN A 5 29.10 -4.89 14.25
N TYR A 6 28.01 -4.46 13.61
CA TYR A 6 27.88 -3.11 13.05
C TYR A 6 27.07 -2.16 13.95
N SER A 7 26.77 -2.54 15.20
CA SER A 7 25.96 -1.73 16.11
C SER A 7 26.55 -0.35 16.40
N GLY A 8 27.88 -0.21 16.32
CA GLY A 8 28.60 1.05 16.52
C GLY A 8 28.77 1.91 15.26
N LEU A 9 28.22 1.49 14.11
CA LEU A 9 28.27 2.29 12.89
C LEU A 9 27.04 3.20 12.80
N ASN A 10 27.24 4.36 12.18
CA ASN A 10 26.17 5.32 11.91
C ASN A 10 25.11 4.68 11.00
N LYS A 11 23.84 4.91 11.34
CA LYS A 11 22.68 4.48 10.56
C LYS A 11 22.06 5.69 9.90
N ALA A 12 21.57 5.52 8.67
CA ALA A 12 20.71 6.52 8.06
C ALA A 12 19.43 6.66 8.92
N GLN A 13 19.07 7.89 9.23
CA GLN A 13 17.85 8.24 9.95
C GLN A 13 16.98 9.09 9.04
N LEU A 14 15.68 9.04 9.29
CA LEU A 14 14.71 9.88 8.59
C LEU A 14 14.36 11.04 9.51
N SER A 15 14.61 12.25 9.04
CA SER A 15 14.10 13.44 9.71
C SER A 15 12.61 13.58 9.44
N PHE A 16 11.93 14.27 10.35
CA PHE A 16 10.54 14.65 10.21
C PHE A 16 10.26 15.40 8.90
N GLU A 17 11.15 16.31 8.48
CA GLU A 17 11.05 17.06 7.22
C GLU A 17 11.05 16.16 5.97
N TYR A 18 11.60 14.95 6.08
CA TYR A 18 11.53 13.98 4.99
C TYR A 18 10.09 13.58 4.65
N LEU A 19 9.18 13.56 5.62
CA LEU A 19 7.76 13.27 5.36
C LEU A 19 7.15 14.29 4.39
N HIS A 20 7.52 15.56 4.54
CA HIS A 20 7.11 16.60 3.61
C HIS A 20 7.78 16.44 2.24
N THR A 21 9.09 16.20 2.22
CA THR A 21 9.84 16.03 0.96
C THR A 21 9.33 14.84 0.16
N ASN A 22 8.91 13.77 0.83
CA ASN A 22 8.35 12.60 0.19
C ASN A 22 6.93 12.86 -0.38
N SER A 23 6.18 13.79 0.20
CA SER A 23 4.82 14.15 -0.25
C SER A 23 4.80 14.94 -1.58
N THR A 24 5.88 15.66 -1.91
CA THR A 24 5.97 16.46 -3.15
C THR A 24 6.09 15.60 -4.41
N THR A 25 6.21 14.28 -4.27
CA THR A 25 6.15 13.32 -5.38
C THR A 25 4.79 13.28 -6.08
N HIS A 26 3.73 13.76 -5.41
CA HIS A 26 2.37 13.81 -5.96
C HIS A 26 2.04 15.24 -6.40
N GLU A 27 2.35 15.55 -7.67
CA GLU A 27 1.85 16.76 -8.33
C GLU A 27 0.32 16.71 -8.49
N PHE A 28 -0.20 15.55 -8.88
CA PHE A 28 -1.63 15.32 -9.00
C PHE A 28 -2.23 14.80 -7.68
N LEU A 29 -3.07 15.61 -7.01
CA LEU A 29 -3.64 15.29 -5.70
C LEU A 29 -4.47 13.99 -5.68
N PHE A 30 -5.27 13.70 -6.71
CA PHE A 30 -5.98 12.41 -6.75
C PHE A 30 -5.05 11.21 -6.91
N GLY A 31 -3.83 11.41 -7.41
CA GLY A 31 -2.77 10.40 -7.37
C GLY A 31 -2.45 9.98 -5.93
N ALA A 32 -2.36 10.96 -5.02
CA ALA A 32 -2.15 10.71 -3.59
C ALA A 32 -3.33 9.95 -2.96
N LEU A 33 -4.59 10.31 -3.27
CA LEU A 33 -5.76 9.58 -2.78
C LEU A 33 -5.80 8.15 -3.32
N ALA A 34 -5.40 7.95 -4.58
CA ALA A 34 -5.42 6.64 -5.20
C ALA A 34 -4.41 5.66 -4.59
N GLU A 35 -3.31 6.12 -3.99
CA GLU A 35 -2.42 5.25 -3.19
C GLU A 35 -3.17 4.57 -2.04
N LEU A 36 -4.14 5.24 -1.41
CA LEU A 36 -4.95 4.67 -0.34
C LEU A 36 -5.97 3.67 -0.91
N VAL A 37 -6.56 3.97 -2.07
CA VAL A 37 -7.45 3.04 -2.79
C VAL A 37 -6.69 1.77 -3.23
N ASP A 38 -5.45 1.93 -3.69
CA ASP A 38 -4.58 0.83 -4.10
C ASP A 38 -4.25 -0.10 -2.92
N ASN A 39 -4.01 0.46 -1.73
CA ASN A 39 -3.78 -0.34 -0.52
C ASN A 39 -5.01 -1.17 -0.12
N ALA A 40 -6.21 -0.59 -0.16
CA ALA A 40 -7.45 -1.33 0.11
C ALA A 40 -7.65 -2.48 -0.90
N ARG A 41 -7.42 -2.22 -2.20
CA ARG A 41 -7.51 -3.25 -3.25
C ARG A 41 -6.51 -4.38 -3.01
N ASP A 42 -5.25 -4.05 -2.71
CA ASP A 42 -4.20 -5.03 -2.44
C ASP A 42 -4.45 -5.83 -1.16
N ALA A 43 -5.20 -5.29 -0.20
CA ALA A 43 -5.66 -5.98 0.99
C ALA A 43 -6.90 -6.85 0.73
N ASN A 44 -7.21 -7.14 -0.53
CA ASN A 44 -8.34 -7.96 -0.97
C ASN A 44 -9.72 -7.43 -0.54
N ALA A 45 -9.84 -6.13 -0.30
CA ALA A 45 -11.13 -5.52 0.05
C ALA A 45 -12.17 -5.71 -1.06
N THR A 46 -13.39 -6.05 -0.66
CA THR A 46 -14.54 -6.15 -1.55
C THR A 46 -15.28 -4.83 -1.68
N LYS A 47 -15.14 -3.97 -0.66
CA LYS A 47 -15.79 -2.66 -0.54
C LYS A 47 -14.80 -1.65 0.06
N LEU A 48 -14.76 -0.46 -0.54
CA LEU A 48 -14.09 0.71 0.01
C LEU A 48 -15.10 1.87 0.07
N SER A 49 -15.20 2.50 1.25
CA SER A 49 -16.03 3.69 1.47
C SER A 49 -15.13 4.89 1.74
N ILE A 50 -15.24 5.91 0.90
CA ILE A 50 -14.49 7.16 0.98
C ILE A 50 -15.49 8.25 1.33
N PHE A 51 -15.31 8.91 2.46
CA PHE A 51 -16.29 9.88 2.97
C PHE A 51 -15.60 10.93 3.82
N THR A 52 -16.31 12.03 4.07
CA THR A 52 -15.80 13.10 4.95
C THR A 52 -16.60 13.20 6.23
N LEU A 53 -15.92 13.60 7.31
CA LEU A 53 -16.54 13.93 8.58
C LEU A 53 -16.23 15.39 8.89
N TYR A 54 -17.25 16.22 9.05
CA TYR A 54 -17.07 17.63 9.35
C TYR A 54 -16.53 17.83 10.76
N ASP A 55 -15.55 18.72 10.87
CA ASP A 55 -14.99 19.20 12.13
C ASP A 55 -14.35 20.57 11.86
N GLU A 56 -15.08 21.63 12.19
CA GLU A 56 -14.64 23.02 11.98
C GLU A 56 -13.41 23.40 12.82
N THR A 57 -13.08 22.61 13.84
CA THR A 57 -11.90 22.86 14.68
C THR A 57 -10.60 22.41 14.01
N LEU A 58 -10.69 21.57 12.98
CA LEU A 58 -9.54 21.06 12.25
C LEU A 58 -9.26 21.93 11.02
N ARG A 59 -7.98 22.02 10.64
CA ARG A 59 -7.59 22.75 9.44
C ARG A 59 -8.26 22.11 8.21
N GLY A 60 -8.98 22.93 7.45
CA GLY A 60 -9.78 22.53 6.30
C GLY A 60 -11.22 22.14 6.60
N GLY A 61 -11.63 22.09 7.88
CA GLY A 61 -13.02 21.95 8.30
C GLY A 61 -13.61 20.54 8.21
N PHE A 62 -12.84 19.55 7.75
CA PHE A 62 -13.26 18.15 7.72
C PHE A 62 -12.08 17.17 7.72
N MET A 63 -12.38 15.93 8.07
CA MET A 63 -11.50 14.78 7.93
C MET A 63 -11.87 13.97 6.68
N LEU A 64 -10.88 13.45 5.97
CA LEU A 64 -11.07 12.53 4.84
C LEU A 64 -10.82 11.09 5.29
N CYS A 65 -11.84 10.25 5.17
CA CYS A 65 -11.84 8.87 5.66
C CYS A 65 -11.87 7.85 4.52
N PHE A 66 -11.09 6.78 4.65
CA PHE A 66 -11.08 5.61 3.78
C PHE A 66 -11.32 4.37 4.63
N LEU A 67 -12.47 3.72 4.47
CA LEU A 67 -12.87 2.53 5.22
C LEU A 67 -13.01 1.33 4.27
N ASP A 68 -12.15 0.34 4.43
CA ASP A 68 -12.18 -0.92 3.69
C ASP A 68 -12.49 -2.14 4.56
N ASP A 69 -13.04 -3.17 3.93
CA ASP A 69 -13.34 -4.49 4.50
C ASP A 69 -12.26 -5.54 4.15
N GLY A 70 -11.01 -5.09 3.92
CA GLY A 70 -9.91 -5.96 3.56
C GLY A 70 -9.40 -6.82 4.72
N GLU A 71 -8.23 -7.43 4.50
CA GLU A 71 -7.59 -8.35 5.46
C GLU A 71 -7.10 -7.69 6.75
N GLY A 72 -7.03 -6.35 6.79
CA GLY A 72 -6.47 -5.58 7.88
C GLY A 72 -5.02 -5.95 8.21
N MET A 73 -4.54 -5.54 9.38
CA MET A 73 -3.16 -5.73 9.80
C MET A 73 -3.07 -6.18 11.26
N ASP A 74 -2.17 -7.12 11.53
CA ASP A 74 -1.77 -7.46 12.90
C ASP A 74 -0.78 -6.40 13.46
N PRO A 75 -0.42 -6.43 14.76
CA PRO A 75 0.49 -5.44 15.33
C PRO A 75 1.88 -5.40 14.68
N GLY A 76 2.38 -6.53 14.18
CA GLY A 76 3.67 -6.61 13.50
C GLY A 76 3.62 -6.00 12.10
N GLU A 77 2.57 -6.31 11.33
CA GLU A 77 2.29 -5.71 10.03
C GLU A 77 2.05 -4.20 10.14
N THR A 78 1.35 -3.76 11.19
CA THR A 78 1.11 -2.34 11.48
C THR A 78 2.42 -1.62 11.80
N ALA A 79 3.30 -2.22 12.60
CA ALA A 79 4.63 -1.66 12.88
C ALA A 79 5.53 -1.62 11.62
N ASP A 80 5.35 -2.55 10.69
CA ASP A 80 6.07 -2.53 9.41
C ASP A 80 5.64 -1.37 8.49
N ILE A 81 4.48 -0.72 8.74
CA ILE A 81 4.09 0.48 8.01
C ILE A 81 5.16 1.56 8.14
N ILE A 82 5.71 1.83 9.32
CA ILE A 82 6.67 2.95 9.47
C ILE A 82 8.04 2.65 8.86
N MET A 83 8.30 1.41 8.45
CA MET A 83 9.56 1.01 7.82
C MET A 83 9.56 1.43 6.35
N PHE A 84 10.29 2.50 6.02
CA PHE A 84 10.41 3.00 4.65
C PHE A 84 11.12 1.99 3.74
N GLY A 85 10.56 1.78 2.55
CA GLY A 85 11.14 0.88 1.53
C GLY A 85 10.97 -0.61 1.81
N ARG A 86 10.32 -1.00 2.92
CA ARG A 86 9.95 -2.39 3.21
C ARG A 86 8.55 -2.66 2.66
N SER A 87 8.43 -3.66 1.79
CA SER A 87 7.15 -4.21 1.35
C SER A 87 7.25 -5.73 1.31
N SER A 88 6.45 -6.40 2.15
CA SER A 88 6.29 -7.86 2.14
C SER A 88 5.68 -8.36 0.83
N LYS A 89 4.91 -7.50 0.14
CA LYS A 89 4.27 -7.78 -1.15
C LYS A 89 5.28 -8.11 -2.26
N ARG A 90 6.51 -7.60 -2.17
CA ARG A 90 7.59 -7.80 -3.17
C ARG A 90 8.00 -9.26 -3.38
N ALA A 91 7.68 -10.16 -2.45
CA ALA A 91 8.15 -11.54 -2.47
C ALA A 91 7.11 -12.58 -2.93
N LEU A 92 5.81 -12.25 -2.96
CA LEU A 92 4.75 -13.27 -2.98
C LEU A 92 3.75 -13.15 -4.14
N ASP A 93 3.43 -11.95 -4.62
CA ASP A 93 2.47 -11.77 -5.72
C ASP A 93 2.89 -10.62 -6.66
N GLU A 94 3.07 -10.96 -7.94
CA GLU A 94 3.46 -10.01 -9.00
C GLU A 94 2.28 -9.12 -9.45
N ASN A 95 1.06 -9.37 -8.97
CA ASN A 95 -0.16 -8.62 -9.35
C ASN A 95 -0.55 -7.50 -8.38
N LEU A 96 0.14 -7.37 -7.24
CA LEU A 96 -0.13 -6.32 -6.27
C LEU A 96 0.43 -4.98 -6.76
N ILE A 97 -0.29 -3.89 -6.47
CA ILE A 97 0.10 -2.55 -6.90
C ILE A 97 1.20 -1.99 -6.00
N GLY A 98 1.08 -2.20 -4.68
CA GLY A 98 1.97 -1.67 -3.67
C GLY A 98 3.34 -2.37 -3.62
N MET A 99 4.29 -1.90 -4.42
CA MET A 99 5.64 -2.50 -4.49
C MET A 99 6.71 -1.78 -3.66
N TYR A 100 6.55 -0.47 -3.43
CA TYR A 100 7.62 0.40 -2.94
C TYR A 100 7.62 0.62 -1.43
N GLY A 101 6.53 0.28 -0.73
CA GLY A 101 6.41 0.54 0.71
C GLY A 101 6.43 2.03 1.04
N ASN A 102 5.95 2.90 0.12
CA ASN A 102 5.99 4.35 0.27
C ASN A 102 4.64 5.05 0.07
N GLY A 103 3.73 4.46 -0.73
CA GLY A 103 2.48 5.10 -1.18
C GLY A 103 1.62 5.70 -0.07
N LEU A 104 1.40 4.95 1.02
CA LEU A 104 0.64 5.45 2.18
C LEU A 104 1.27 6.72 2.77
N LYS A 105 2.61 6.78 2.91
CA LYS A 105 3.30 7.91 3.55
C LYS A 105 3.32 9.13 2.66
N SER A 106 3.72 8.97 1.39
CA SER A 106 3.74 10.08 0.44
C SER A 106 2.35 10.61 0.14
N GLY A 107 1.36 9.72 -0.04
CA GLY A 107 -0.01 10.08 -0.32
C GLY A 107 -0.70 10.78 0.87
N SER A 108 -0.65 10.19 2.06
CA SER A 108 -1.29 10.80 3.25
C SER A 108 -0.73 12.18 3.58
N MET A 109 0.60 12.34 3.56
CA MET A 109 1.26 13.61 3.88
C MET A 109 1.07 14.68 2.79
N ARG A 110 0.68 14.28 1.56
CA ARG A 110 0.25 15.21 0.51
C ARG A 110 -1.16 15.73 0.78
N ILE A 111 -2.04 14.90 1.33
CA ILE A 111 -3.45 15.21 1.58
C ILE A 111 -3.63 16.08 2.84
N GLY A 112 -2.98 15.68 3.93
CA GLY A 112 -3.12 16.33 5.24
C GLY A 112 -1.82 16.35 6.02
N ASN A 113 -1.79 17.15 7.07
CA ASN A 113 -0.65 17.18 7.98
C ASN A 113 -0.63 15.97 8.91
N ASP A 114 -1.79 15.40 9.21
CA ASP A 114 -1.89 14.32 10.20
C ASP A 114 -2.71 13.15 9.65
N LEU A 115 -2.29 11.94 10.04
CA LEU A 115 -2.89 10.68 9.63
C LEU A 115 -3.07 9.79 10.86
N ILE A 116 -4.25 9.20 11.01
CA ILE A 116 -4.50 8.15 11.98
C ILE A 116 -5.16 6.96 11.29
N ILE A 117 -4.71 5.76 11.65
CA ILE A 117 -5.14 4.50 11.05
C ILE A 117 -5.65 3.59 12.15
N PHE A 118 -6.83 3.03 11.93
CA PHE A 118 -7.40 1.97 12.75
C PHE A 118 -7.47 0.72 11.89
N THR A 119 -6.99 -0.40 12.42
CA THR A 119 -7.02 -1.67 11.68
C THR A 119 -7.38 -2.82 12.61
N LYS A 120 -8.14 -3.79 12.09
CA LYS A 120 -8.49 -5.03 12.78
C LYS A 120 -7.99 -6.22 11.97
N LYS A 121 -7.46 -7.24 12.65
CA LYS A 121 -7.16 -8.54 12.06
C LYS A 121 -7.39 -9.63 13.10
N GLY A 122 -8.52 -10.32 12.97
CA GLY A 122 -8.93 -11.38 13.88
C GLY A 122 -9.07 -10.87 15.31
N ALA A 123 -8.31 -11.44 16.25
CA ALA A 123 -8.41 -11.11 17.67
C ALA A 123 -7.67 -9.83 18.09
N THR A 124 -7.04 -9.12 17.14
CA THR A 124 -6.22 -7.93 17.44
C THR A 124 -6.71 -6.71 16.67
N MET A 125 -6.53 -5.55 17.28
CA MET A 125 -6.75 -4.26 16.63
C MET A 125 -5.64 -3.30 17.01
N SER A 126 -5.19 -2.48 16.06
CA SER A 126 -4.08 -1.55 16.25
C SER A 126 -4.45 -0.16 15.75
N CYS A 127 -3.97 0.85 16.45
CA CYS A 127 -4.03 2.24 16.01
C CYS A 127 -2.63 2.67 15.62
N LEU A 128 -2.45 3.30 14.47
CA LEU A 128 -1.18 3.94 14.08
C LEU A 128 -1.43 5.43 13.92
N PHE A 129 -0.58 6.25 14.55
CA PHE A 129 -0.75 7.68 14.54
C PHE A 129 0.49 8.42 14.03
N MET A 130 0.37 9.05 12.86
CA MET A 130 1.43 9.86 12.25
C MET A 130 0.99 11.32 12.23
N SER A 131 1.47 12.10 13.19
CA SER A 131 1.06 13.50 13.34
C SER A 131 2.21 14.46 13.20
N ARG A 132 2.16 15.30 12.15
CA ARG A 132 3.05 16.46 12.04
C ARG A 132 2.83 17.47 13.14
N THR A 133 1.58 17.68 13.54
CA THR A 133 1.22 18.61 14.61
C THR A 133 1.92 18.25 15.93
N PHE A 134 1.95 16.96 16.29
CA PHE A 134 2.70 16.47 17.45
C PHE A 134 4.20 16.79 17.38
N HIS A 135 4.84 16.51 16.25
CA HIS A 135 6.28 16.73 16.09
C HIS A 135 6.63 18.23 16.12
N GLU A 136 5.83 19.07 15.48
CA GLU A 136 6.06 20.52 15.44
C GLU A 136 5.86 21.17 16.83
N LEU A 137 4.83 20.76 17.57
CA LEU A 137 4.54 21.31 18.90
C LEU A 137 5.56 20.86 19.96
N GLU A 138 6.00 19.60 19.91
CA GLU A 138 6.98 19.05 20.86
C GLU A 138 8.44 19.22 20.36
N LYS A 139 8.63 19.81 19.18
CA LYS A 139 9.94 20.06 18.53
C LYS A 139 10.79 18.80 18.38
N ILE A 140 10.19 17.78 17.77
CA ILE A 140 10.81 16.46 17.56
C ILE A 140 11.29 16.36 16.10
N ASP A 141 12.60 16.20 15.92
CA ASP A 141 13.21 16.07 14.59
C ASP A 141 13.18 14.64 14.02
N GLU A 142 13.00 13.64 14.89
CA GLU A 142 12.87 12.22 14.50
C GLU A 142 11.42 11.86 14.19
N VAL A 143 11.20 10.86 13.33
CA VAL A 143 9.84 10.34 13.08
C VAL A 143 9.42 9.39 14.20
N VAL A 144 8.58 9.87 15.11
CA VAL A 144 8.01 9.12 16.23
C VAL A 144 6.52 8.84 15.96
N VAL A 145 6.12 7.56 16.00
CA VAL A 145 4.77 7.12 15.64
C VAL A 145 4.20 6.26 16.77
N PRO A 146 3.15 6.72 17.49
CA PRO A 146 2.42 5.88 18.43
C PRO A 146 1.69 4.73 17.72
N ILE A 147 1.87 3.50 18.21
CA ILE A 147 1.21 2.30 17.64
C ILE A 147 0.62 1.39 18.74
N PRO A 148 -0.34 1.87 19.56
CA PRO A 148 -0.95 1.03 20.57
C PRO A 148 -1.78 -0.08 19.92
N SER A 149 -1.84 -1.23 20.58
CA SER A 149 -2.55 -2.41 20.08
C SER A 149 -3.32 -3.10 21.19
N PHE A 150 -4.50 -3.61 20.84
CA PHE A 150 -5.52 -4.08 21.76
C PHE A 150 -6.05 -5.45 21.35
N GLU A 151 -6.56 -6.18 22.33
CA GLU A 151 -7.42 -7.33 22.10
C GLU A 151 -8.78 -6.85 21.55
N ALA A 152 -9.19 -7.34 20.38
CA ALA A 152 -10.37 -6.83 19.68
C ALA A 152 -11.67 -7.01 20.48
N GLY A 153 -11.78 -8.09 21.27
CA GLY A 153 -12.98 -8.39 22.05
C GLY A 153 -13.07 -7.65 23.40
N SER A 154 -11.96 -7.53 24.12
CA SER A 154 -11.92 -6.93 25.47
C SER A 154 -11.55 -5.45 25.46
N LYS A 155 -11.01 -4.94 24.34
CA LYS A 155 -10.41 -3.60 24.20
C LYS A 155 -9.24 -3.33 25.17
N LEU A 156 -8.70 -4.37 25.81
CA LEU A 156 -7.56 -4.27 26.70
C LEU A 156 -6.24 -4.19 25.93
N PRO A 157 -5.19 -3.54 26.48
CA PRO A 157 -3.86 -3.54 25.90
C PRO A 157 -3.33 -4.97 25.65
N LEU A 158 -2.76 -5.20 24.47
CA LEU A 158 -2.08 -6.45 24.14
C LEU A 158 -0.80 -6.67 24.97
N PRO A 159 0.08 -5.66 25.15
CA PRO A 159 1.27 -5.85 25.95
C PRO A 159 0.93 -6.14 27.41
N LYS A 160 1.60 -7.15 27.99
CA LYS A 160 1.42 -7.53 29.40
C LYS A 160 2.64 -7.18 30.28
N GLU A 161 3.79 -6.94 29.67
CA GLU A 161 5.02 -6.57 30.39
C GLU A 161 4.98 -5.11 30.86
N PRO A 162 5.45 -4.78 32.09
CA PRO A 162 5.34 -3.44 32.66
C PRO A 162 5.92 -2.33 31.77
N LYS A 163 7.10 -2.55 31.18
CA LYS A 163 7.78 -1.58 30.30
C LYS A 163 6.97 -1.29 29.04
N ASP A 164 6.41 -2.33 28.42
CA ASP A 164 5.63 -2.17 27.20
C ASP A 164 4.25 -1.56 27.51
N LEU A 165 3.74 -1.75 28.73
CA LEU A 165 2.52 -1.10 29.21
C LEU A 165 2.73 0.39 29.47
N GLU A 166 3.89 0.80 30.00
CA GLU A 166 4.25 2.22 30.12
C GLU A 166 4.35 2.88 28.74
N LYS A 167 5.00 2.21 27.79
CA LYS A 167 5.03 2.65 26.38
C LYS A 167 3.61 2.79 25.83
N HIS A 168 2.76 1.78 26.02
CA HIS A 168 1.37 1.80 25.54
C HIS A 168 0.57 2.97 26.13
N LYS A 169 0.75 3.27 27.43
CA LYS A 169 0.11 4.43 28.07
C LYS A 169 0.54 5.75 27.44
N LEU A 170 1.85 5.94 27.23
CA LEU A 170 2.37 7.13 26.55
C LEU A 170 1.84 7.25 25.11
N GLU A 171 1.80 6.14 24.37
CA GLU A 171 1.23 6.12 23.01
C GLU A 171 -0.23 6.57 22.99
N MET A 172 -1.03 6.10 23.96
CA MET A 172 -2.42 6.52 24.13
C MET A 172 -2.55 7.98 24.52
N GLU A 173 -1.76 8.47 25.49
CA GLU A 173 -1.76 9.87 25.89
C GLU A 173 -1.48 10.81 24.71
N LEU A 174 -0.51 10.46 23.84
CA LEU A 174 -0.19 11.24 22.64
C LEU A 174 -1.36 11.25 21.64
N ILE A 175 -2.01 10.12 21.42
CA ILE A 175 -3.18 10.03 20.53
C ILE A 175 -4.32 10.87 21.06
N LEU A 176 -4.67 10.76 22.35
CA LEU A 176 -5.77 11.52 22.94
C LEU A 176 -5.46 13.03 23.01
N LYS A 177 -4.17 13.40 23.13
CA LYS A 177 -3.72 14.81 23.16
C LYS A 177 -3.62 15.46 21.79
N TYR A 178 -3.31 14.75 20.72
CA TYR A 178 -3.01 15.36 19.41
C TYR A 178 -3.93 14.91 18.27
N SER A 179 -4.65 13.79 18.42
CA SER A 179 -5.65 13.36 17.43
C SER A 179 -7.00 14.06 17.64
N PRO A 180 -7.93 13.96 16.69
CA PRO A 180 -9.30 14.45 16.86
C PRO A 180 -10.10 13.67 17.92
N PHE A 181 -9.62 12.49 18.33
CA PHE A 181 -10.29 11.61 19.29
C PHE A 181 -9.70 11.83 20.67
N ARG A 182 -10.45 12.52 21.54
CA ARG A 182 -9.93 13.05 22.82
C ARG A 182 -10.17 12.12 24.01
N THR A 183 -10.98 11.09 23.81
CA THR A 183 -11.32 10.09 24.82
C THR A 183 -11.09 8.67 24.28
N GLU A 184 -10.95 7.70 25.17
CA GLU A 184 -10.87 6.29 24.75
C GLU A 184 -12.16 5.85 24.05
N GLU A 185 -13.31 6.36 24.51
CA GLU A 185 -14.61 6.11 23.90
C GLU A 185 -14.65 6.58 22.44
N ASP A 186 -14.17 7.80 22.16
CA ASP A 186 -14.11 8.34 20.79
C ASP A 186 -13.16 7.53 19.89
N LEU A 187 -12.04 7.10 20.46
CA LEU A 187 -11.05 6.27 19.78
C LEU A 187 -11.63 4.91 19.40
N PHE A 188 -12.24 4.22 20.37
CA PHE A 188 -12.84 2.91 20.15
C PHE A 188 -14.07 2.96 19.25
N ALA A 189 -14.81 4.06 19.24
CA ALA A 189 -15.88 4.28 18.27
C ALA A 189 -15.36 4.25 16.81
N GLN A 190 -14.09 4.57 16.56
CA GLN A 190 -13.50 4.44 15.21
C GLN A 190 -13.22 2.99 14.84
N PHE A 191 -12.74 2.17 15.80
CA PHE A 191 -12.64 0.72 15.58
C PHE A 191 -14.00 0.09 15.33
N ASP A 192 -15.05 0.55 16.01
CA ASP A 192 -16.41 0.01 15.85
C ASP A 192 -17.01 0.28 14.45
N ARG A 193 -16.46 1.23 13.68
CA ARG A 193 -16.81 1.43 12.25
C ARG A 193 -16.32 0.30 11.34
N ILE A 194 -15.33 -0.48 11.77
CA ILE A 194 -14.88 -1.68 11.08
C ILE A 194 -15.79 -2.82 11.54
N GLU A 195 -16.85 -3.08 10.77
CA GLU A 195 -17.93 -4.01 11.13
C GLU A 195 -17.50 -5.49 11.13
N GLY A 196 -16.47 -5.85 10.35
CA GLY A 196 -15.97 -7.22 10.25
C GLY A 196 -14.85 -7.57 11.23
N ASP A 197 -14.43 -8.84 11.20
CA ASP A 197 -13.25 -9.33 11.94
C ASP A 197 -11.92 -8.80 11.39
N SER A 198 -11.97 -8.17 10.21
CA SER A 198 -10.85 -7.47 9.60
C SER A 198 -11.29 -6.25 8.81
N GLY A 199 -10.34 -5.33 8.61
CA GLY A 199 -10.54 -4.13 7.80
C GLY A 199 -9.64 -3.00 8.28
N THR A 200 -9.63 -1.91 7.52
CA THR A 200 -8.82 -0.72 7.85
C THR A 200 -9.61 0.55 7.63
N LEU A 201 -9.49 1.48 8.58
CA LEU A 201 -9.98 2.84 8.51
C LEU A 201 -8.78 3.79 8.55
N VAL A 202 -8.54 4.50 7.46
CA VAL A 202 -7.53 5.56 7.37
C VAL A 202 -8.22 6.92 7.42
N ILE A 203 -7.74 7.81 8.28
CA ILE A 203 -8.29 9.16 8.45
C ILE A 203 -7.16 10.17 8.28
N ALA A 204 -7.24 10.98 7.23
CA ALA A 204 -6.36 12.12 7.01
C ALA A 204 -7.07 13.40 7.44
N TYR A 205 -6.38 14.26 8.18
CA TYR A 205 -6.95 15.51 8.69
C TYR A 205 -5.88 16.61 8.78
N ASN A 206 -6.31 17.81 9.18
CA ASN A 206 -5.53 19.03 9.03
C ASN A 206 -5.07 19.21 7.57
N LEU A 207 -6.07 19.29 6.69
CA LEU A 207 -5.91 19.22 5.24
C LEU A 207 -5.10 20.40 4.71
N LYS A 208 -4.47 20.18 3.56
CA LYS A 208 -3.79 21.24 2.84
C LYS A 208 -4.81 22.23 2.27
N LEU A 209 -4.40 23.51 2.30
CA LEU A 209 -5.23 24.65 1.89
C LEU A 209 -4.56 25.32 0.70
N LEU A 210 -5.38 25.93 -0.14
CA LEU A 210 -4.97 26.90 -1.16
C LEU A 210 -4.57 28.23 -0.51
N ASP A 211 -3.96 29.12 -1.29
CA ASP A 211 -3.64 30.49 -0.85
C ASP A 211 -4.89 31.30 -0.46
N SER A 212 -6.07 30.91 -0.94
CA SER A 212 -7.36 31.49 -0.52
C SER A 212 -7.73 31.13 0.93
N GLY A 213 -7.10 30.11 1.50
CA GLY A 213 -7.45 29.53 2.80
C GLY A 213 -8.46 28.37 2.72
N ASP A 214 -9.01 28.08 1.54
CA ASP A 214 -9.94 26.96 1.33
C ASP A 214 -9.18 25.62 1.17
N PRO A 215 -9.80 24.47 1.51
CA PRO A 215 -9.23 23.16 1.21
C PRO A 215 -9.01 22.95 -0.28
N GLU A 216 -7.95 22.22 -0.65
CA GLU A 216 -7.72 21.81 -2.06
C GLU A 216 -8.83 20.88 -2.59
N LEU A 217 -9.59 20.24 -1.69
CA LEU A 217 -10.68 19.33 -1.98
C LEU A 217 -12.04 20.00 -1.69
N ASP A 218 -12.86 20.15 -2.73
CA ASP A 218 -14.22 20.64 -2.63
C ASP A 218 -15.21 19.47 -2.49
N ILE A 219 -15.92 19.47 -1.36
CA ILE A 219 -16.95 18.48 -1.01
C ILE A 219 -18.36 19.06 -0.96
N LEU A 220 -18.50 20.36 -1.27
CA LEU A 220 -19.75 21.09 -1.14
C LEU A 220 -20.48 21.20 -2.48
N SER A 221 -19.76 21.41 -3.58
CA SER A 221 -20.37 21.60 -4.91
C SER A 221 -21.14 20.37 -5.41
N ASP A 222 -20.67 19.16 -5.11
CA ASP A 222 -21.42 17.91 -5.29
C ASP A 222 -21.31 17.08 -4.01
N PRO A 223 -22.41 16.91 -3.23
CA PRO A 223 -22.38 16.15 -1.99
C PRO A 223 -22.10 14.66 -2.19
N HIS A 224 -22.10 14.17 -3.43
CA HIS A 224 -21.74 12.81 -3.77
C HIS A 224 -20.34 12.71 -4.40
N ASP A 225 -19.53 13.76 -4.42
CA ASP A 225 -18.20 13.72 -5.02
C ASP A 225 -17.15 14.34 -4.09
N ILE A 226 -15.89 14.21 -4.50
CA ILE A 226 -14.77 14.95 -3.96
C ILE A 226 -14.10 15.57 -5.19
N LEU A 227 -14.24 16.88 -5.32
CA LEU A 227 -13.74 17.65 -6.46
C LEU A 227 -12.41 18.33 -6.11
N LEU A 228 -11.60 18.64 -7.11
CA LEU A 228 -10.54 19.62 -6.94
C LEU A 228 -11.15 21.03 -6.93
N ALA A 229 -10.77 21.84 -5.94
CA ALA A 229 -11.27 23.20 -5.79
C ALA A 229 -10.74 24.15 -6.90
N ASN A 230 -9.49 23.97 -7.34
CA ASN A 230 -8.89 24.80 -8.40
C ASN A 230 -8.16 23.97 -9.47
N PRO A 231 -8.88 23.20 -10.30
CA PRO A 231 -8.23 22.32 -11.26
C PRO A 231 -7.60 23.05 -12.45
N ALA A 232 -7.92 24.32 -12.68
CA ALA A 232 -7.38 25.10 -13.79
C ALA A 232 -5.95 25.62 -13.50
N ALA A 233 -5.54 25.68 -12.24
CA ALA A 233 -4.16 26.03 -11.89
C ALA A 233 -3.19 24.87 -12.11
N ASP A 234 -3.67 23.62 -12.03
CA ASP A 234 -2.84 22.42 -12.13
C ASP A 234 -2.70 21.88 -13.57
N PHE A 235 -3.53 22.35 -14.50
CA PHE A 235 -3.57 21.86 -15.88
C PHE A 235 -3.70 23.00 -16.88
N ASP A 236 -2.77 23.09 -17.85
CA ASP A 236 -2.82 24.07 -18.94
C ASP A 236 -4.16 23.98 -19.69
N SER A 237 -4.82 25.13 -19.81
CA SER A 237 -6.24 25.29 -20.10
C SER A 237 -6.67 25.07 -21.56
N ASP A 238 -5.83 24.46 -22.41
CA ASP A 238 -6.09 24.37 -23.86
C ASP A 238 -6.96 23.18 -24.29
N GLU A 239 -7.15 22.17 -23.43
CA GLU A 239 -8.10 21.07 -23.67
C GLU A 239 -9.10 21.01 -22.51
N GLY A 240 -10.40 21.13 -22.83
CA GLY A 240 -11.50 21.10 -21.86
C GLY A 240 -11.28 20.03 -20.79
N LEU A 241 -11.05 20.50 -19.55
CA LEU A 241 -10.55 19.70 -18.44
C LEU A 241 -11.28 18.36 -18.32
N ALA A 242 -10.55 17.27 -18.59
CA ALA A 242 -11.11 15.93 -18.50
C ALA A 242 -11.77 15.70 -17.12
N PRO A 243 -12.94 15.05 -17.05
CA PRO A 243 -13.67 14.84 -15.80
C PRO A 243 -12.82 14.23 -14.69
N GLU A 244 -11.93 13.32 -15.06
CA GLU A 244 -11.01 12.60 -14.17
C GLU A 244 -9.91 13.48 -13.57
N ARG A 245 -9.69 14.67 -14.12
CA ARG A 245 -8.80 15.70 -13.56
C ARG A 245 -9.51 16.65 -12.60
N LYS A 246 -10.85 16.59 -12.49
CA LYS A 246 -11.65 17.42 -11.58
C LYS A 246 -12.40 16.62 -10.53
N SER A 247 -12.97 15.49 -10.92
CA SER A 247 -13.87 14.66 -10.13
C SER A 247 -13.17 13.37 -9.71
N PHE A 248 -13.04 13.16 -8.40
CA PHE A 248 -12.45 11.94 -7.89
C PHE A 248 -13.33 10.73 -8.18
N ARG A 249 -14.66 10.90 -8.23
CA ARG A 249 -15.60 9.87 -8.69
C ARG A 249 -15.35 9.46 -10.13
N ALA A 250 -15.12 10.41 -11.04
CA ALA A 250 -14.76 10.11 -12.43
C ALA A 250 -13.42 9.37 -12.50
N TYR A 251 -12.39 9.88 -11.81
CA TYR A 251 -11.06 9.26 -11.78
C TYR A 251 -11.10 7.82 -11.24
N THR A 252 -11.78 7.62 -10.11
CA THR A 252 -11.97 6.31 -9.48
C THR A 252 -12.71 5.33 -10.39
N ALA A 253 -13.63 5.81 -11.22
CA ALA A 253 -14.39 4.95 -12.12
C ALA A 253 -13.52 4.24 -13.16
N ILE A 254 -12.37 4.82 -13.50
CA ILE A 254 -11.44 4.29 -14.51
C ILE A 254 -10.07 3.90 -13.91
N LEU A 255 -9.91 3.99 -12.59
CA LEU A 255 -8.63 3.78 -11.93
C LEU A 255 -8.05 2.38 -12.17
N TYR A 256 -8.93 1.40 -12.37
CA TYR A 256 -8.54 0.02 -12.61
C TYR A 256 -9.06 -0.54 -13.94
N MET A 257 -8.19 -1.23 -14.67
CA MET A 257 -8.54 -1.91 -15.92
C MET A 257 -9.56 -3.05 -15.68
N ASP A 258 -9.39 -3.79 -14.58
CA ASP A 258 -10.35 -4.79 -14.09
C ASP A 258 -10.82 -4.38 -12.68
N PRO A 259 -11.91 -3.59 -12.59
CA PRO A 259 -12.46 -3.18 -11.30
C PRO A 259 -13.25 -4.33 -10.67
N ARG A 260 -12.91 -4.70 -9.43
CA ARG A 260 -13.60 -5.74 -8.65
C ARG A 260 -14.10 -5.22 -7.31
N MET A 261 -13.24 -4.50 -6.58
CA MET A 261 -13.60 -3.79 -5.36
C MET A 261 -14.66 -2.72 -5.66
N LYS A 262 -15.74 -2.69 -4.86
CA LYS A 262 -16.82 -1.70 -4.98
C LYS A 262 -16.41 -0.44 -4.22
N VAL A 263 -16.29 0.68 -4.91
CA VAL A 263 -15.97 1.96 -4.29
C VAL A 263 -17.23 2.80 -4.09
N TYR A 264 -17.36 3.41 -2.91
CA TYR A 264 -18.40 4.37 -2.56
C TYR A 264 -17.72 5.68 -2.19
N ILE A 265 -18.18 6.80 -2.76
CA ILE A 265 -17.73 8.14 -2.40
C ILE A 265 -18.93 8.90 -1.83
N GLN A 266 -18.78 9.48 -0.64
CA GLN A 266 -19.85 10.17 0.11
C GLN A 266 -21.14 9.33 0.14
N GLY A 267 -21.02 8.06 0.53
CA GLY A 267 -22.12 7.10 0.60
C GLY A 267 -22.68 6.59 -0.73
N LYS A 268 -22.33 7.19 -1.87
CA LYS A 268 -22.87 6.80 -3.19
C LYS A 268 -21.88 5.96 -4.01
N LYS A 269 -22.35 4.79 -4.46
CA LYS A 269 -21.56 3.85 -5.25
C LYS A 269 -20.99 4.49 -6.53
N VAL A 270 -19.69 4.34 -6.76
CA VAL A 270 -19.01 4.73 -7.99
C VAL A 270 -19.33 3.70 -9.08
N ARG A 271 -19.75 4.17 -10.26
CA ARG A 271 -19.99 3.32 -11.43
C ARG A 271 -18.67 3.08 -12.15
N THR A 272 -17.90 2.09 -11.69
CA THR A 272 -16.63 1.71 -12.31
C THR A 272 -16.85 1.20 -13.73
N LYS A 273 -15.93 1.53 -14.65
CA LYS A 273 -16.04 1.24 -16.08
C LYS A 273 -14.83 0.43 -16.54
N LYS A 274 -15.09 -0.57 -17.39
CA LYS A 274 -14.05 -1.14 -18.25
C LYS A 274 -14.01 -0.29 -19.52
N LEU A 275 -13.02 0.59 -19.66
CA LEU A 275 -12.98 1.58 -20.76
C LEU A 275 -13.17 0.93 -22.14
N ALA A 276 -12.55 -0.23 -22.38
CA ALA A 276 -12.70 -0.99 -23.62
C ALA A 276 -14.17 -1.31 -23.99
N SER A 277 -15.05 -1.45 -23.00
CA SER A 277 -16.48 -1.72 -23.17
C SER A 277 -17.31 -0.45 -23.37
N CYS A 278 -16.72 0.73 -23.23
CA CYS A 278 -17.36 2.03 -23.43
C CYS A 278 -17.08 2.65 -24.80
N LEU A 279 -16.29 1.98 -25.64
CA LEU A 279 -15.89 2.48 -26.95
C LEU A 279 -16.74 1.86 -28.06
N TYR A 280 -16.98 2.63 -29.12
CA TYR A 280 -17.59 2.14 -30.36
C TYR A 280 -16.57 1.35 -31.18
N LYS A 281 -16.99 0.16 -31.66
CA LYS A 281 -16.19 -0.78 -32.46
C LYS A 281 -14.78 -1.03 -31.89
N PRO A 282 -14.65 -1.52 -30.64
CA PRO A 282 -13.34 -1.82 -30.08
C PRO A 282 -12.63 -2.89 -30.90
N LYS A 283 -11.35 -2.67 -31.16
CA LYS A 283 -10.43 -3.55 -31.89
C LYS A 283 -9.24 -3.87 -31.01
N PHE A 284 -8.80 -5.12 -31.11
CA PHE A 284 -7.76 -5.68 -30.26
C PHE A 284 -6.54 -6.04 -31.10
N TYR A 285 -5.38 -5.57 -30.65
CA TYR A 285 -4.09 -5.79 -31.31
C TYR A 285 -3.11 -6.35 -30.30
N LYS A 286 -2.47 -7.47 -30.64
CA LYS A 286 -1.39 -8.06 -29.84
C LYS A 286 -0.06 -7.49 -30.31
N TYR A 287 0.62 -6.76 -29.45
CA TYR A 287 1.96 -6.26 -29.69
C TYR A 287 3.00 -7.16 -29.01
N SER A 288 3.80 -7.88 -29.79
CA SER A 288 4.88 -8.71 -29.25
C SER A 288 6.01 -7.84 -28.72
N SER A 289 6.34 -7.99 -27.43
CA SER A 289 7.39 -7.20 -26.79
C SER A 289 8.64 -8.05 -26.56
N THR A 290 9.72 -7.72 -27.28
CA THR A 290 11.05 -8.29 -27.05
C THR A 290 11.54 -8.01 -25.63
N ARG A 291 11.33 -6.78 -25.14
CA ARG A 291 11.69 -6.38 -23.78
C ARG A 291 10.99 -7.21 -22.72
N PHE A 292 9.69 -7.49 -22.88
CA PHE A 292 8.95 -8.34 -21.95
C PHE A 292 9.51 -9.77 -21.94
N LYS A 293 9.76 -10.33 -23.12
CA LYS A 293 10.37 -11.66 -23.24
C LYS A 293 11.75 -11.72 -22.55
N THR A 294 12.66 -10.80 -22.87
CA THR A 294 14.01 -10.78 -22.31
C THR A 294 14.01 -10.59 -20.79
N ARG A 295 13.12 -9.76 -20.23
CA ARG A 295 12.99 -9.63 -18.77
C ARG A 295 12.51 -10.91 -18.10
N ALA A 296 11.48 -11.55 -18.67
CA ALA A 296 10.98 -12.82 -18.15
C ALA A 296 12.04 -13.93 -18.17
N GLU A 297 12.86 -14.00 -19.23
CA GLU A 297 14.00 -14.93 -19.33
C GLU A 297 15.05 -14.66 -18.25
N ASN A 298 15.41 -13.39 -18.04
CA ASN A 298 16.36 -12.99 -17.01
C ASN A 298 15.87 -13.30 -15.59
N ASP A 299 14.58 -13.07 -15.31
CA ASP A 299 13.98 -13.36 -14.01
C ASP A 299 13.89 -14.87 -13.74
N LEU A 300 13.61 -15.67 -14.77
CA LEU A 300 13.68 -17.13 -14.67
C LEU A 300 15.11 -17.60 -14.38
N LYS A 301 16.12 -17.05 -15.09
CA LYS A 301 17.53 -17.41 -14.86
C LYS A 301 17.95 -17.12 -13.42
N LYS A 302 17.62 -15.94 -12.90
CA LYS A 302 17.86 -15.58 -11.49
C LYS A 302 17.15 -16.52 -10.53
N ALA A 303 15.90 -16.89 -10.80
CA ALA A 303 15.17 -17.84 -9.96
C ALA A 303 15.83 -19.23 -9.95
N GLN A 304 16.28 -19.72 -11.11
CA GLN A 304 16.99 -21.00 -11.23
C GLN A 304 18.33 -20.99 -10.51
N GLU A 305 19.09 -19.90 -10.59
CA GLU A 305 20.32 -19.71 -9.81
C GLU A 305 20.02 -19.72 -8.30
N GLY A 306 18.95 -19.03 -7.88
CA GLY A 306 18.48 -19.04 -6.50
C GLY A 306 18.08 -20.44 -5.99
N VAL A 307 17.48 -21.27 -6.85
CA VAL A 307 17.18 -22.68 -6.54
C VAL A 307 18.47 -23.47 -6.33
N LYS A 308 19.46 -23.35 -7.22
CA LYS A 308 20.75 -24.06 -7.08
C LYS A 308 21.44 -23.73 -5.76
N VAL A 309 21.48 -22.45 -5.40
CA VAL A 309 22.08 -22.00 -4.13
C VAL A 309 21.31 -22.55 -2.92
N ALA A 310 19.97 -22.52 -2.96
CA ALA A 310 19.17 -23.02 -1.85
C ALA A 310 19.24 -24.56 -1.72
N GLU A 311 19.20 -25.30 -2.83
CA GLU A 311 19.38 -26.76 -2.83
C GLU A 311 20.78 -27.15 -2.31
N PHE A 312 21.82 -26.40 -2.67
CA PHE A 312 23.17 -26.61 -2.14
C PHE A 312 23.22 -26.42 -0.62
N ARG A 313 22.67 -25.30 -0.11
CA ARG A 313 22.59 -25.04 1.35
C ARG A 313 21.78 -26.10 2.10
N ALA A 314 20.67 -26.54 1.53
CA ALA A 314 19.85 -27.59 2.11
C ALA A 314 20.62 -28.92 2.20
N LYS A 315 21.34 -29.30 1.13
CA LYS A 315 22.19 -30.50 1.14
C LYS A 315 23.34 -30.41 2.14
N GLU A 316 23.98 -29.26 2.26
CA GLU A 316 25.05 -29.03 3.24
C GLU A 316 24.52 -29.16 4.68
N ALA A 317 23.36 -28.58 4.97
CA ALA A 317 22.71 -28.69 6.27
C ALA A 317 22.29 -30.13 6.60
N GLU A 318 21.71 -30.87 5.63
CA GLU A 318 21.39 -32.30 5.79
C GLU A 318 22.66 -33.14 6.01
N SER A 319 23.76 -32.83 5.32
CA SER A 319 25.05 -33.49 5.51
C SER A 319 25.58 -33.27 6.94
N LYS A 320 25.48 -32.05 7.46
CA LYS A 320 25.87 -31.71 8.84
C LYS A 320 25.05 -32.48 9.87
N VAL A 321 23.74 -32.67 9.62
CA VAL A 321 22.89 -33.51 10.49
C VAL A 321 23.42 -34.94 10.54
N LYS A 322 23.69 -35.56 9.39
CA LYS A 322 24.20 -36.93 9.31
C LYS A 322 25.56 -37.09 10.00
N ASP A 323 26.44 -36.10 9.87
CA ASP A 323 27.73 -36.09 10.56
C ASP A 323 27.57 -36.06 12.08
N LEU A 324 26.70 -35.18 12.60
CA LEU A 324 26.40 -35.09 14.02
C LEU A 324 25.77 -36.38 14.56
N GLU A 325 24.83 -36.98 13.82
CA GLU A 325 24.22 -38.27 14.18
C GLU A 325 25.27 -39.38 14.30
N LYS A 326 26.23 -39.41 13.36
CA LYS A 326 27.33 -40.39 13.38
C LYS A 326 28.32 -40.13 14.52
N LYS A 327 28.57 -38.86 14.85
CA LYS A 327 29.50 -38.44 15.90
C LYS A 327 28.97 -38.70 17.32
N PHE A 328 27.67 -38.55 17.55
CA PHE A 328 27.10 -38.62 18.90
C PHE A 328 26.69 -40.04 19.34
N GLY A 329 26.53 -40.99 18.42
CA GLY A 329 26.20 -42.38 18.77
C GLY A 329 24.89 -42.52 19.57
N ASN A 330 24.76 -43.60 20.36
CA ASN A 330 23.52 -43.95 21.06
C ASN A 330 23.32 -43.25 22.42
N THR A 331 24.38 -42.69 23.02
CA THR A 331 24.36 -42.12 24.37
C THR A 331 24.60 -40.61 24.32
N LEU A 332 23.54 -39.85 24.06
CA LEU A 332 23.62 -38.40 23.89
C LEU A 332 23.52 -37.64 25.23
N SER A 333 24.46 -36.72 25.47
CA SER A 333 24.31 -35.70 26.52
C SER A 333 23.18 -34.72 26.19
N LYS A 334 22.68 -33.98 27.20
CA LYS A 334 21.63 -32.98 27.02
C LYS A 334 22.00 -31.92 25.97
N ASP A 335 23.27 -31.50 25.95
CA ASP A 335 23.78 -30.48 25.02
C ASP A 335 23.91 -31.01 23.59
N GLN A 336 24.36 -32.26 23.43
CA GLN A 336 24.46 -32.90 22.11
C GLN A 336 23.08 -33.13 21.48
N ARG A 337 22.06 -33.47 22.30
CA ARG A 337 20.66 -33.54 21.84
C ARG A 337 20.15 -32.18 21.35
N ALA A 338 20.47 -31.11 22.08
CA ALA A 338 20.08 -29.76 21.72
C ALA A 338 20.74 -29.32 20.40
N GLU A 339 22.04 -29.59 20.23
CA GLU A 339 22.78 -29.30 18.99
C GLU A 339 22.23 -30.06 17.79
N LEU A 340 21.99 -31.37 17.92
CA LEU A 340 21.43 -32.18 16.85
C LEU A 340 20.03 -31.70 16.45
N ARG A 341 19.17 -31.40 17.43
CA ARG A 341 17.82 -30.88 17.18
C ARG A 341 17.86 -29.54 16.45
N LYS A 342 18.77 -28.64 16.82
CA LYS A 342 18.97 -27.36 16.14
C LYS A 342 19.44 -27.55 14.69
N ALA A 343 20.38 -28.48 14.46
CA ALA A 343 20.84 -28.80 13.11
C ALA A 343 19.71 -29.40 12.24
N GLN A 344 18.90 -30.30 12.80
CA GLN A 344 17.73 -30.89 12.13
C GLN A 344 16.67 -29.84 11.78
N GLN A 345 16.39 -28.90 12.70
CA GLN A 345 15.48 -27.78 12.44
C GLN A 345 15.98 -26.89 11.31
N ASN A 346 17.25 -26.48 11.35
CA ASN A 346 17.86 -25.67 10.29
C ASN A 346 17.83 -26.40 8.93
N ALA A 347 18.13 -27.70 8.90
CA ALA A 347 18.06 -28.49 7.67
C ALA A 347 16.65 -28.56 7.11
N ALA A 348 15.64 -28.76 7.97
CA ALA A 348 14.23 -28.75 7.57
C ALA A 348 13.79 -27.39 7.02
N GLU A 349 14.24 -26.29 7.62
CA GLU A 349 13.98 -24.93 7.13
C GLU A 349 14.61 -24.68 5.76
N TYR A 350 15.90 -24.97 5.58
CA TYR A 350 16.56 -24.79 4.28
C TYR A 350 15.95 -25.67 3.19
N LYS A 351 15.52 -26.89 3.53
CA LYS A 351 14.81 -27.76 2.59
C LYS A 351 13.47 -27.16 2.17
N ARG A 352 12.70 -26.61 3.11
CA ARG A 352 11.44 -25.92 2.83
C ARG A 352 11.69 -24.67 1.95
N GLU A 353 12.71 -23.88 2.25
CA GLU A 353 13.11 -22.72 1.44
C GLU A 353 13.47 -23.12 0.00
N ALA A 354 14.28 -24.18 -0.17
CA ALA A 354 14.67 -24.69 -1.48
C ALA A 354 13.45 -25.15 -2.29
N GLN A 355 12.50 -25.85 -1.64
CA GLN A 355 11.26 -26.30 -2.26
C GLN A 355 10.40 -25.10 -2.74
N LEU A 356 10.21 -24.08 -1.90
CA LEU A 356 9.46 -22.88 -2.27
C LEU A 356 10.08 -22.14 -3.46
N LYS A 357 11.42 -22.01 -3.48
CA LYS A 357 12.13 -21.40 -4.61
C LYS A 357 11.98 -22.22 -5.89
N LYS A 358 11.97 -23.55 -5.78
CA LYS A 358 11.76 -24.46 -6.91
C LYS A 358 10.36 -24.32 -7.49
N GLU A 359 9.35 -24.24 -6.65
CA GLU A 359 7.97 -23.98 -7.06
C GLU A 359 7.83 -22.61 -7.75
N LEU A 360 8.47 -21.56 -7.22
CA LEU A 360 8.53 -20.25 -7.85
C LEU A 360 9.21 -20.29 -9.24
N ALA A 361 10.37 -20.94 -9.35
CA ALA A 361 11.08 -21.08 -10.63
C ALA A 361 10.24 -21.87 -11.65
N ASN A 362 9.54 -22.91 -11.21
CA ASN A 362 8.62 -23.67 -12.05
C ASN A 362 7.42 -22.84 -12.53
N ARG A 363 6.86 -21.98 -11.67
CA ARG A 363 5.80 -21.03 -12.05
C ARG A 363 6.31 -20.06 -13.13
N LYS A 364 7.48 -19.46 -12.93
CA LYS A 364 8.11 -18.56 -13.92
C LYS A 364 8.39 -19.28 -15.25
N LEU A 365 8.86 -20.54 -15.20
CA LEU A 365 9.09 -21.35 -16.41
C LEU A 365 7.79 -21.61 -17.19
N ARG A 366 6.68 -21.90 -16.50
CA ARG A 366 5.36 -22.06 -17.13
C ARG A 366 4.90 -20.75 -17.75
N SER A 367 4.97 -19.64 -17.01
CA SER A 367 4.61 -18.31 -17.51
C SER A 367 5.45 -17.92 -18.73
N LEU A 368 6.74 -18.28 -18.78
CA LEU A 368 7.59 -17.96 -19.95
C LEU A 368 7.07 -18.56 -21.27
N LYS A 369 6.35 -19.69 -21.21
CA LYS A 369 5.74 -20.32 -22.39
C LYS A 369 4.54 -19.52 -22.94
N GLU A 370 3.96 -18.64 -22.14
CA GLU A 370 2.86 -17.78 -22.55
C GLU A 370 3.35 -16.64 -23.46
N PRO A 371 2.56 -16.21 -24.45
CA PRO A 371 2.91 -15.09 -25.31
C PRO A 371 3.26 -13.82 -24.51
N LYS A 372 4.44 -13.25 -24.77
CA LYS A 372 4.91 -12.00 -24.14
C LYS A 372 4.43 -10.80 -24.94
N THR A 373 3.12 -10.62 -24.95
CA THR A 373 2.43 -9.59 -25.73
C THR A 373 1.79 -8.53 -24.83
N LEU A 374 1.83 -7.28 -25.28
CA LEU A 374 0.97 -6.23 -24.77
C LEU A 374 -0.33 -6.21 -25.57
N ASN A 375 -1.44 -6.04 -24.87
CA ASN A 375 -2.76 -6.01 -25.48
C ASN A 375 -3.17 -4.55 -25.68
N LEU A 376 -3.25 -4.11 -26.93
CA LEU A 376 -3.69 -2.77 -27.29
C LEU A 376 -5.15 -2.82 -27.72
N ILE A 377 -5.97 -1.98 -27.11
CA ILE A 377 -7.40 -1.90 -27.40
C ILE A 377 -7.69 -0.48 -27.88
N PHE A 378 -8.20 -0.36 -29.09
CA PHE A 378 -8.59 0.91 -29.70
C PHE A 378 -10.06 0.89 -30.06
N GLY A 379 -10.74 2.00 -29.89
CA GLY A 379 -12.12 2.20 -30.32
C GLY A 379 -12.44 3.67 -30.30
N LEU A 380 -13.60 4.04 -30.83
CA LEU A 380 -14.01 5.44 -30.95
C LEU A 380 -14.84 5.85 -29.74
N ASN A 381 -14.45 6.93 -29.07
CA ASN A 381 -15.28 7.56 -28.05
C ASN A 381 -16.32 8.47 -28.72
N ILE A 382 -17.44 7.88 -29.14
CA ILE A 382 -18.49 8.61 -29.87
C ILE A 382 -19.35 9.51 -28.98
N GLU A 383 -19.39 9.22 -27.67
CA GLU A 383 -20.13 10.01 -26.67
C GLU A 383 -19.41 11.34 -26.39
N ASN A 384 -18.07 11.32 -26.33
CA ASN A 384 -17.28 12.54 -26.21
C ASN A 384 -15.97 12.41 -26.97
N ARG A 385 -15.94 12.98 -28.18
CA ARG A 385 -14.80 12.86 -29.11
C ARG A 385 -13.56 13.61 -28.65
N ASN A 386 -13.72 14.67 -27.86
CA ASN A 386 -12.62 15.46 -27.33
C ASN A 386 -11.89 14.71 -26.19
N HIS A 387 -12.56 13.71 -25.59
CA HIS A 387 -11.99 12.85 -24.57
C HIS A 387 -11.37 11.61 -25.21
N ASP A 388 -10.35 11.85 -26.03
CA ASP A 388 -9.59 10.82 -26.74
C ASP A 388 -8.10 10.82 -26.34
N GLY A 389 -7.38 9.77 -26.78
CA GLY A 389 -6.02 9.49 -26.39
C GLY A 389 -5.87 8.13 -25.72
N VAL A 390 -4.64 7.78 -25.36
CA VAL A 390 -4.30 6.48 -24.81
C VAL A 390 -4.37 6.50 -23.28
N PHE A 391 -4.97 5.45 -22.74
CA PHE A 391 -4.95 5.13 -21.32
C PHE A 391 -3.97 3.98 -21.08
N VAL A 392 -2.94 4.22 -20.28
CA VAL A 392 -1.89 3.23 -19.99
C VAL A 392 -2.07 2.73 -18.57
N TYR A 393 -2.27 1.43 -18.44
CA TYR A 393 -2.37 0.74 -17.16
C TYR A 393 -1.09 -0.07 -16.90
N ASN A 394 -0.62 -0.07 -15.65
CA ASN A 394 0.45 -0.93 -15.17
C ASN A 394 -0.08 -1.77 -14.02
N CYS A 395 0.04 -3.10 -14.09
CA CYS A 395 -0.52 -4.02 -13.09
C CYS A 395 -2.01 -3.71 -12.77
N SER A 396 -2.81 -3.46 -13.80
CA SER A 396 -4.21 -3.04 -13.74
C SER A 396 -4.50 -1.64 -13.17
N ARG A 397 -3.50 -0.89 -12.70
CA ARG A 397 -3.63 0.49 -12.20
C ARG A 397 -3.38 1.51 -13.31
N LEU A 398 -4.27 2.47 -13.48
CA LEU A 398 -4.12 3.57 -14.45
C LEU A 398 -2.88 4.40 -14.11
N ILE A 399 -1.98 4.66 -15.05
CA ILE A 399 -0.77 5.49 -14.84
C ILE A 399 -0.85 6.77 -15.66
N LYS A 400 -1.30 6.65 -16.91
CA LYS A 400 -1.46 7.78 -17.83
C LYS A 400 -2.84 7.75 -18.48
N MET A 401 -3.41 8.91 -18.70
CA MET A 401 -4.72 9.10 -19.33
C MET A 401 -4.66 10.24 -20.33
N TYR A 402 -5.44 10.13 -21.41
CA TYR A 402 -5.53 11.13 -22.48
C TYR A 402 -4.19 11.41 -23.21
N GLU A 403 -3.29 10.44 -23.26
CA GLU A 403 -2.01 10.62 -23.95
C GLU A 403 -2.24 10.57 -25.47
N LYS A 404 -2.04 11.70 -26.15
CA LYS A 404 -2.10 11.76 -27.62
C LYS A 404 -0.90 11.01 -28.20
N VAL A 405 -1.14 10.12 -29.17
CA VAL A 405 -0.08 9.37 -29.85
C VAL A 405 -0.33 9.26 -31.35
N GLY A 406 0.76 9.06 -32.11
CA GLY A 406 0.67 8.86 -33.56
C GLY A 406 -0.04 10.04 -34.23
N PRO A 407 -1.01 9.81 -35.15
CA PRO A 407 -1.69 10.89 -35.86
C PRO A 407 -2.38 11.94 -34.97
N GLN A 408 -2.70 11.61 -33.71
CA GLN A 408 -3.31 12.58 -32.77
C GLN A 408 -2.38 13.74 -32.41
N THR A 409 -1.06 13.59 -32.60
CA THR A 409 -0.09 14.67 -32.32
C THR A 409 0.08 15.63 -33.50
N ASP A 410 -0.39 15.26 -34.68
CA ASP A 410 -0.09 15.96 -35.94
C ASP A 410 -1.09 17.09 -36.25
N GLY A 411 -1.95 17.49 -35.29
CA GLY A 411 -2.79 18.68 -35.39
C GLY A 411 -3.94 18.64 -36.40
N GLY A 412 -4.33 17.45 -36.90
CA GLY A 412 -5.46 17.31 -37.81
C GLY A 412 -6.14 15.94 -37.73
N VAL A 413 -7.40 15.91 -37.28
CA VAL A 413 -8.65 15.82 -38.06
C VAL A 413 -9.82 16.15 -37.14
#